data_AF-A0A2M7ZZI3-F1
#
_entry.id   AF-A0A2M7ZZI3-F1
#
_cell.length_a   1.000
_cell.length_b   1.000
_cell.length_c   1.000
_cell.angle_alpha   90.00
_cell.angle_beta   90.00
_cell.angle_gamma   90.00
#
_symmetry.space_group_name_H-M   'P 1'
#
loop_
_entity.id
_entity.type
_entity.pdbx_description
1 polymer ?
#
loop_
_entity_poly.entity_id
_entity_poly.type
_entity_poly.pdbx_seq_one_letter_code
_entity_poly.pdbx_strand_id
1 'polypeptide(L)'
;MKKMIVGIFLITVSFSALAANNCSVIGFHEPGTHTYDGPTWCEKVNFDNVIVRGPLQVDSSRIGGLVDVSGPVTASKSQFNSIQIENNFTAEKITLNNNTEVKGNIVFLGPKGTVMIDPTSKVIGSIINGNVKKP
;
A
#
# COMPACT_ATOMS: atom_id res chain seq x y z
N MET A 1 3.76 -44.46 53.65
CA MET A 1 2.70 -44.33 52.62
C MET A 1 2.90 -42.99 51.92
N LYS A 2 3.43 -42.97 50.69
CA LYS A 2 3.66 -41.75 49.88
C LYS A 2 2.47 -41.57 48.93
N LYS A 3 1.69 -40.49 49.09
CA LYS A 3 0.65 -40.09 48.14
C LYS A 3 1.30 -39.28 47.02
N MET A 4 1.15 -39.77 45.79
CA MET A 4 1.68 -39.18 44.58
C MET A 4 0.62 -38.22 44.02
N ILE A 5 0.94 -36.93 43.97
CA ILE A 5 0.09 -35.88 43.39
C ILE A 5 0.36 -35.87 41.89
N VAL A 6 -0.67 -36.22 41.10
CA VAL A 6 -0.65 -36.11 39.64
C VAL A 6 -1.08 -34.68 39.28
N GLY A 7 -0.10 -33.84 38.94
CA GLY A 7 -0.35 -32.48 38.45
C GLY A 7 -0.72 -32.51 36.96
N ILE A 8 -1.96 -32.15 36.65
CA ILE A 8 -2.41 -31.94 35.27
C ILE A 8 -1.90 -30.58 34.81
N PHE A 9 -0.95 -30.60 33.87
CA PHE A 9 -0.38 -29.41 33.25
C PHE A 9 -1.28 -29.00 32.07
N LEU A 10 -2.17 -28.03 32.28
CA LEU A 10 -2.98 -27.43 31.21
C LEU A 10 -2.11 -26.49 30.39
N ILE A 11 -1.74 -26.91 29.18
CA ILE A 11 -1.06 -26.07 28.19
C ILE A 11 -2.13 -25.22 27.50
N THR A 12 -2.26 -23.95 27.91
CA THR A 12 -3.07 -22.97 27.18
C THR A 12 -2.28 -22.49 25.96
N VAL A 13 -2.60 -23.01 24.78
CA VAL A 13 -2.12 -22.45 23.51
C VAL A 13 -2.91 -21.17 23.23
N SER A 14 -2.28 -20.02 23.47
CA SER A 14 -2.81 -18.71 23.09
C SER A 14 -2.52 -18.50 21.60
N PHE A 15 -3.50 -18.73 20.73
CA PHE A 15 -3.40 -18.31 19.34
C PHE A 15 -3.67 -16.80 19.26
N SER A 16 -2.64 -15.99 19.45
CA SER A 16 -2.67 -14.60 19.00
C SER A 16 -2.63 -14.60 17.48
N ALA A 17 -3.79 -14.51 16.83
CA ALA A 17 -3.86 -14.20 15.42
C ALA A 17 -3.30 -12.78 15.23
N LEU A 18 -2.03 -12.68 14.84
CA LEU A 18 -1.48 -11.44 14.34
C LEU A 18 -2.33 -11.07 13.11
N ALA A 19 -3.00 -9.91 13.15
CA ALA A 19 -3.69 -9.38 11.98
C ALA A 19 -2.69 -9.36 10.82
N ALA A 20 -2.99 -10.11 9.76
CA ALA A 20 -2.11 -10.14 8.60
C ALA A 20 -2.15 -8.75 7.95
N ASN A 21 -1.04 -8.01 8.04
CA ASN A 21 -0.84 -6.78 7.29
C ASN A 21 -0.55 -7.20 5.84
N ASN A 22 -1.57 -7.55 5.06
CA ASN A 22 -1.43 -7.91 3.64
C ASN A 22 -2.51 -7.20 2.82
N CYS A 23 -2.25 -7.02 1.53
CA CYS A 23 -3.25 -6.56 0.57
C CYS A 23 -4.00 -7.76 -0.04
N SER A 24 -5.21 -7.52 -0.52
CA SER A 24 -5.92 -8.45 -1.39
C SER A 24 -5.46 -8.25 -2.83
N VAL A 25 -5.22 -9.33 -3.57
CA VAL A 25 -4.84 -9.28 -4.99
C VAL A 25 -5.68 -10.24 -5.81
N ILE A 26 -6.11 -9.81 -6.99
CA ILE A 26 -6.61 -10.70 -8.03
C ILE A 26 -5.42 -11.05 -8.91
N GLY A 27 -4.73 -12.13 -8.57
CA GLY A 27 -3.51 -12.56 -9.24
C GLY A 27 -2.55 -13.23 -8.27
N PHE A 28 -1.28 -12.85 -8.31
CA PHE A 28 -0.23 -13.49 -7.52
C PHE A 28 0.33 -12.56 -6.44
N HIS A 29 0.55 -13.11 -5.25
CA HIS A 29 1.28 -12.46 -4.16
C HIS A 29 2.53 -13.29 -3.90
N GLU A 30 3.70 -12.65 -3.98
CA GLU A 30 4.96 -13.31 -3.68
C GLU A 30 5.09 -13.58 -2.17
N PRO A 31 5.30 -14.85 -1.76
CA PRO A 31 5.34 -15.19 -0.34
C PRO A 31 6.44 -14.46 0.43
N GLY A 32 6.07 -13.87 1.56
CA GLY A 32 7.02 -13.19 2.46
C GLY A 32 7.44 -11.79 1.99
N THR A 33 6.85 -11.25 0.93
CA THR A 33 7.12 -9.89 0.43
C THR A 33 5.83 -9.07 0.34
N HIS A 34 5.95 -7.80 -0.05
CA HIS A 34 4.81 -6.95 -0.43
C HIS A 34 4.80 -6.73 -1.95
N THR A 35 5.06 -7.78 -2.72
CA THR A 35 5.04 -7.78 -4.19
C THR A 35 3.75 -8.45 -4.69
N TYR A 36 2.96 -7.72 -5.47
CA TYR A 36 1.67 -8.17 -5.97
C TYR A 36 1.59 -8.04 -7.50
N ASP A 37 1.09 -9.08 -8.15
CA ASP A 37 0.86 -9.14 -9.60
C ASP A 37 -0.63 -9.16 -9.87
N GLY A 38 -1.14 -8.06 -10.42
CA GLY A 38 -2.55 -7.86 -10.70
C GLY A 38 -3.19 -6.75 -9.86
N PRO A 39 -4.50 -6.50 -10.07
CA PRO A 39 -5.26 -5.52 -9.29
C PRO A 39 -5.15 -5.79 -7.80
N THR A 40 -4.73 -4.78 -7.04
CA THR A 40 -4.39 -4.91 -5.62
C THR A 40 -5.15 -3.89 -4.78
N TRP A 41 -5.69 -4.35 -3.64
CA TRP A 41 -6.42 -3.55 -2.67
C TRP A 41 -5.78 -3.66 -1.29
N CYS A 42 -5.31 -2.53 -0.77
CA CYS A 42 -4.71 -2.43 0.54
C CYS A 42 -5.63 -1.60 1.46
N GLU A 43 -6.07 -2.18 2.57
CA GLU A 43 -6.88 -1.47 3.57
C GLU A 43 -6.24 -1.63 4.95
N LYS A 44 -6.07 -0.51 5.67
CA LYS A 44 -5.54 -0.48 7.04
C LYS A 44 -4.18 -1.17 7.19
N VAL A 45 -3.34 -1.09 6.16
CA VAL A 45 -2.00 -1.66 6.19
C VAL A 45 -0.96 -0.65 6.64
N ASN A 46 0.16 -1.16 7.18
CA ASN A 46 1.33 -0.37 7.49
C ASN A 46 2.59 -1.07 6.96
N PHE A 47 3.17 -0.55 5.88
CA PHE A 47 4.34 -1.13 5.23
C PHE A 47 5.47 -0.13 5.10
N ASP A 48 6.70 -0.65 4.93
CA ASP A 48 7.79 0.17 4.43
C ASP A 48 7.67 0.31 2.91
N ASN A 49 7.72 -0.78 2.15
CA ASN A 49 7.65 -0.72 0.69
C ASN A 49 6.57 -1.66 0.14
N VAL A 50 6.05 -1.35 -1.05
CA VAL A 50 5.13 -2.21 -1.80
C VAL A 50 5.43 -2.10 -3.29
N ILE A 51 5.38 -3.24 -3.98
CA ILE A 51 5.52 -3.33 -5.43
C ILE A 51 4.21 -3.91 -5.99
N VAL A 52 3.59 -3.23 -6.94
CA VAL A 52 2.33 -3.68 -7.56
C VAL A 52 2.46 -3.63 -9.08
N ARG A 53 2.49 -4.80 -9.71
CA ARG A 53 2.44 -4.92 -11.17
C ARG A 53 0.98 -4.95 -11.62
N GLY A 54 0.32 -3.80 -11.54
CA GLY A 54 -1.10 -3.62 -11.87
C GLY A 54 -1.72 -2.37 -11.23
N PRO A 55 -3.05 -2.20 -11.32
CA PRO A 55 -3.77 -1.15 -10.62
C PRO A 55 -3.69 -1.31 -9.09
N LEU A 56 -3.54 -0.19 -8.38
CA LEU A 56 -3.48 -0.18 -6.92
C LEU A 56 -4.58 0.71 -6.32
N GLN A 57 -5.35 0.16 -5.40
CA GLN A 57 -6.25 0.89 -4.53
C GLN A 57 -5.79 0.80 -3.07
N VAL A 58 -5.67 1.95 -2.40
CA VAL A 58 -5.22 2.04 -1.01
C VAL A 58 -6.22 2.85 -0.19
N ASP A 59 -6.68 2.30 0.94
CA ASP A 59 -7.51 3.02 1.89
C ASP A 59 -6.99 2.92 3.32
N SER A 60 -7.07 4.03 4.05
CA SER A 60 -6.78 4.09 5.49
C SER A 60 -5.42 3.49 5.89
N SER A 61 -4.40 3.65 5.04
CA SER A 61 -3.12 2.94 5.18
C SER A 61 -1.92 3.89 5.30
N ARG A 62 -0.78 3.37 5.77
CA ARG A 62 0.50 4.06 5.80
C ARG A 62 1.56 3.25 5.08
N ILE A 63 2.25 3.86 4.12
CA ILE A 63 3.39 3.25 3.43
C ILE A 63 4.58 4.19 3.58
N GLY A 64 5.52 3.80 4.43
CA GLY A 64 6.62 4.64 4.93
C GLY A 64 7.80 4.81 3.97
N GLY A 65 7.89 3.97 2.95
CA GLY A 65 8.92 3.95 1.92
C GLY A 65 8.32 4.14 0.53
N LEU A 66 8.79 3.35 -0.44
CA LEU A 66 8.40 3.47 -1.84
C LEU A 66 7.15 2.63 -2.16
N VAL A 67 6.20 3.26 -2.84
CA VAL A 67 5.12 2.59 -3.58
C VAL A 67 5.52 2.55 -5.05
N ASP A 68 5.86 1.38 -5.57
CA ASP A 68 6.25 1.17 -6.96
C ASP A 68 5.14 0.41 -7.71
N VAL A 69 4.55 1.04 -8.73
CA VAL A 69 3.31 0.56 -9.34
C VAL A 69 3.37 0.67 -10.86
N SER A 70 2.97 -0.37 -11.58
CA SER A 70 2.94 -0.36 -13.06
C SER A 70 1.57 0.02 -13.66
N GLY A 71 0.74 0.76 -12.93
CA GLY A 71 -0.65 1.02 -13.28
C GLY A 71 -1.25 2.21 -12.50
N PRO A 72 -2.56 2.46 -12.65
CA PRO A 72 -3.20 3.59 -12.00
C PRO A 72 -3.29 3.38 -10.48
N VAL A 73 -3.20 4.47 -9.73
CA VAL A 73 -3.28 4.45 -8.26
C VAL A 73 -4.48 5.27 -7.80
N THR A 74 -5.28 4.71 -6.90
CA THR A 74 -6.32 5.44 -6.18
C THR A 74 -6.09 5.30 -4.69
N ALA A 75 -6.00 6.43 -3.99
CA ALA A 75 -5.74 6.45 -2.56
C ALA A 75 -6.76 7.32 -1.81
N SER A 76 -7.18 6.86 -0.64
CA SER A 76 -8.08 7.54 0.28
C SER A 76 -7.56 7.43 1.71
N LYS A 77 -7.60 8.53 2.48
CA LYS A 77 -7.21 8.57 3.91
C LYS A 77 -5.85 7.90 4.20
N SER A 78 -4.91 8.03 3.27
CA SER A 78 -3.65 7.27 3.31
C SER A 78 -2.43 8.18 3.35
N GLN A 79 -1.32 7.67 3.87
CA GLN A 79 -0.05 8.38 3.94
C GLN A 79 1.02 7.61 3.18
N PHE A 80 1.72 8.30 2.29
CA PHE A 80 2.82 7.74 1.49
C PHE A 80 4.08 8.55 1.71
N ASN A 81 5.23 7.89 1.73
CA ASN A 81 6.50 8.59 1.62
C ASN A 81 6.80 8.95 0.17
N SER A 82 6.74 8.03 -0.79
CA SER A 82 6.90 8.36 -2.22
C SER A 82 6.14 7.37 -3.10
N ILE A 83 5.77 7.80 -4.30
CA ILE A 83 5.09 6.97 -5.30
C ILE A 83 5.89 7.04 -6.60
N GLN A 84 6.19 5.88 -7.18
CA GLN A 84 6.80 5.73 -8.49
C GLN A 84 5.89 4.91 -9.38
N ILE A 85 5.72 5.38 -10.62
CA ILE A 85 4.92 4.69 -11.63
C ILE A 85 5.82 4.19 -12.75
N GLU A 86 5.86 2.87 -12.91
CA GLU A 86 6.63 2.12 -13.89
C GLU A 86 5.73 1.52 -14.97
N ASN A 87 5.19 2.37 -15.85
CA ASN A 87 4.51 1.91 -17.06
C ASN A 87 5.06 2.66 -18.27
N ASN A 88 5.73 1.94 -19.18
CA ASN A 88 6.34 2.51 -20.39
C ASN A 88 5.37 2.59 -21.57
N PHE A 89 4.15 2.02 -21.46
CA PHE A 89 3.21 1.87 -22.56
C PHE A 89 2.10 2.90 -22.54
N THR A 90 1.59 3.26 -21.35
CA THR A 90 0.44 4.15 -21.19
C THR A 90 0.69 5.24 -20.16
N ALA A 91 0.09 6.41 -20.37
CA ALA A 91 0.10 7.47 -19.38
C ALA A 91 -0.85 7.11 -18.23
N GLU A 92 -0.31 7.10 -17.01
CA GLU A 92 -1.06 6.68 -15.83
C GLU A 92 -1.69 7.83 -15.06
N LYS A 93 -2.72 7.47 -14.28
CA LYS A 93 -3.44 8.39 -13.42
C LYS A 93 -3.29 7.99 -11.95
N ILE A 94 -2.92 8.97 -11.12
CA ILE A 94 -2.96 8.86 -9.67
C ILE A 94 -4.11 9.74 -9.16
N THR A 95 -4.93 9.21 -8.25
CA THR A 95 -6.04 9.92 -7.61
C THR A 95 -5.85 9.92 -6.10
N LEU A 96 -5.71 11.10 -5.50
CA LEU A 96 -5.55 11.30 -4.06
C LEU A 96 -6.81 11.95 -3.48
N ASN A 97 -7.49 11.22 -2.60
CA ASN A 97 -8.76 11.63 -2.00
C ASN A 97 -8.70 11.64 -0.47
N ASN A 98 -9.63 12.36 0.15
CA ASN A 98 -9.98 12.25 1.56
C ASN A 98 -8.77 12.29 2.51
N ASN A 99 -8.09 13.42 2.63
CA ASN A 99 -6.92 13.60 3.50
C ASN A 99 -5.74 12.66 3.17
N THR A 100 -5.53 12.36 1.89
CA THR A 100 -4.35 11.60 1.48
C THR A 100 -3.13 12.50 1.41
N GLU A 101 -2.00 12.04 1.94
CA GLU A 101 -0.74 12.79 1.97
C GLU A 101 0.39 11.99 1.32
N VAL A 102 1.10 12.61 0.37
CA VAL A 102 2.38 12.10 -0.13
C VAL A 102 3.49 13.06 0.33
N LYS A 103 4.40 12.58 1.17
CA LYS A 103 5.44 13.42 1.79
C LYS A 103 6.58 13.77 0.83
N GLY A 104 7.01 12.79 0.06
CA GLY A 104 8.05 12.91 -0.95
C GLY A 104 7.47 13.06 -2.35
N ASN A 105 8.17 12.51 -3.33
CA ASN A 105 7.86 12.74 -4.73
C ASN A 105 6.85 11.73 -5.27
N ILE A 106 6.14 12.17 -6.30
CA ILE A 106 5.41 11.31 -7.25
C ILE A 106 6.18 11.35 -8.57
N VAL A 107 6.61 10.20 -9.07
CA VAL A 107 7.45 10.11 -10.27
C VAL A 107 6.80 9.18 -11.29
N PHE A 108 6.62 9.67 -12.53
CA PHE A 108 6.25 8.83 -13.67
C PHE A 108 7.49 8.56 -14.51
N LEU A 109 7.96 7.31 -14.55
CA LEU A 109 9.16 6.94 -15.32
C LEU A 109 8.89 6.74 -16.81
N GLY A 110 7.64 6.45 -17.18
CA GLY A 110 7.20 6.31 -18.57
C GLY A 110 6.56 7.58 -19.15
N PRO A 111 5.48 7.47 -19.95
CA PRO A 111 4.76 8.63 -20.48
C PRO A 111 4.27 9.57 -19.38
N LYS A 112 4.17 10.87 -19.72
CA LYS A 112 3.76 11.91 -18.78
C LYS A 112 2.39 11.62 -18.17
N GLY A 113 2.34 11.43 -16.85
CA GLY A 113 1.13 11.05 -16.13
C GLY A 113 0.25 12.21 -15.68
N THR A 114 -0.82 11.90 -14.96
CA THR A 114 -1.70 12.89 -14.32
C THR A 114 -1.93 12.54 -12.86
N VAL A 115 -1.80 13.53 -11.97
CA VAL A 115 -2.18 13.43 -10.56
C VAL A 115 -3.42 14.28 -10.32
N MET A 116 -4.51 13.65 -9.90
CA MET A 116 -5.71 14.32 -9.42
C MET A 116 -5.65 14.42 -7.90
N ILE A 117 -5.73 15.63 -7.37
CA ILE A 117 -5.61 15.89 -5.92
C ILE A 117 -6.86 16.61 -5.48
N ASP A 118 -7.65 15.98 -4.60
CA ASP A 118 -8.81 16.63 -4.00
C ASP A 118 -8.40 17.76 -3.04
N PRO A 119 -9.33 18.66 -2.64
CA PRO A 119 -8.99 19.81 -1.79
C PRO A 119 -8.46 19.45 -0.40
N THR A 120 -8.65 18.21 0.06
CA THR A 120 -8.24 17.75 1.40
C THR A 120 -6.90 17.01 1.38
N SER A 121 -6.45 16.61 0.21
CA SER A 121 -5.23 15.86 -0.01
C SER A 121 -4.09 16.77 -0.45
N LYS A 122 -2.86 16.31 -0.26
CA LYS A 122 -1.67 17.09 -0.62
C LYS A 122 -0.48 16.22 -0.99
N VAL A 123 0.37 16.79 -1.83
CA VAL A 123 1.72 16.29 -2.12
C VAL A 123 2.68 17.36 -1.62
N ILE A 124 3.55 17.00 -0.67
CA ILE A 124 4.53 17.92 -0.07
C ILE A 124 5.79 18.00 -0.95
N GLY A 125 6.19 16.87 -1.55
CA GLY A 125 7.29 16.84 -2.51
C GLY A 125 6.88 17.30 -3.91
N SER A 126 7.66 16.88 -4.90
CA SER A 126 7.44 17.25 -6.30
C SER A 126 6.69 16.18 -7.09
N ILE A 127 5.93 16.62 -8.09
CA ILE A 127 5.34 15.74 -9.10
C ILE A 127 6.21 15.82 -10.34
N ILE A 128 6.95 14.76 -10.63
CA ILE A 128 7.96 14.68 -11.69
C ILE A 128 7.35 13.96 -12.88
N ASN A 129 7.45 14.57 -14.07
CA ASN A 129 6.88 14.05 -15.31
C ASN A 129 5.36 13.77 -15.21
N GLY A 130 4.65 14.62 -14.48
CA GLY A 130 3.19 14.56 -14.35
C GLY A 130 2.54 15.93 -14.51
N ASN A 131 1.26 15.94 -14.88
CA ASN A 131 0.41 17.12 -14.75
C ASN A 131 -0.43 17.03 -13.47
N VAL A 132 -0.67 18.17 -12.83
CA VAL A 132 -1.57 18.25 -11.68
C VAL A 132 -2.93 18.73 -12.15
N LYS A 133 -4.00 18.06 -11.72
CA LYS A 133 -5.38 18.53 -11.88
C LYS A 133 -6.04 18.57 -10.51
N LYS A 134 -6.76 19.66 -10.24
CA LYS A 134 -7.65 19.77 -9.08
C LYS A 134 -9.08 19.60 -9.60
N PRO A 135 -9.89 18.72 -8.99
CA PRO A 135 -11.30 18.61 -9.32
C PRO A 135 -12.07 19.90 -8.98
#